data_AF-A0A7Y3JH90-F1
#
_entry.id   AF-A0A7Y3JH90-F1
#
_cell.length_a   1.000
_cell.length_b   1.000
_cell.length_c   1.000
_cell.angle_alpha   90.00
_cell.angle_beta   90.00
_cell.angle_gamma   90.00
#
_symmetry.space_group_name_H-M   'P 1'
#
loop_
_entity.id
_entity.type
_entity.pdbx_description
1 polymer ?
#
loop_
_entity_poly.entity_id
_entity_poly.type
_entity_poly.pdbx_seq_one_letter_code
_entity_poly.pdbx_strand_id
1 'polypeptide(L)'
;MLKIFLVVLTLVTGFLHAQDTYNDGQRILPLVRQKTTNGAEFVFPQAPRTRGWLTIGPWPTGQIQLRSNPEQGGRPLFFPQVADSPVWIAVPWITGFSTLALASSGLFPDRLRFVFTPRLVPQDLPLLVHDLGSYKIFLPPWQVDPGYLPSLHFRWEGKSPLTLKVEDQLSRRNFRFSVSPRKTTAWDYYPQVWGVRPRVILLKPDLPQDFTLLSLSARGTPVDDPVRTDLETALGWPNRLWAHPDHQWFLWQNRPNILILISENYAVQSDFFKRLAFFVEKKGFRGQILPNRELRGLHGWNAHDYAPEALARFFNLAADQKMPLLPQEVELRGRLVRQGLLLDDGHSRWIAGQGALLGVSLESEPDLRAFLLTHEAFHGLYYTSSAYRSYARKIWNGLSEQAQDAFREFLSLAGYDSSWEELMLNEFQAYSLQQPPSDWHNFFAGKVIARGAAQDSPQQKIILEQEFTAAATLLNQEVQRLFGVSAGNVLDPIAGPRRPLGEK
;
A
#
# COMPACT_ATOMS: atom_id res chain seq x y z
N MET A 1 -30.86 -9.08 22.90
CA MET A 1 -30.89 -9.22 21.43
C MET A 1 -29.47 -9.37 20.93
N LEU A 2 -29.05 -10.60 20.59
CA LEU A 2 -27.69 -10.93 20.20
C LEU A 2 -27.65 -11.17 18.67
N LYS A 3 -26.90 -10.35 17.93
CA LYS A 3 -26.70 -10.51 16.48
C LYS A 3 -25.63 -11.57 16.23
N ILE A 4 -25.98 -12.58 15.42
CA ILE A 4 -25.07 -13.62 14.92
C ILE A 4 -24.56 -13.18 13.54
N PHE A 5 -23.23 -13.21 13.35
CA PHE A 5 -22.60 -13.07 12.03
C PHE A 5 -22.32 -14.46 11.44
N LEU A 6 -22.71 -14.65 10.18
CA LEU A 6 -22.47 -15.83 9.36
C LEU A 6 -21.25 -15.57 8.46
N VAL A 7 -20.29 -16.48 8.43
CA VAL A 7 -19.18 -16.46 7.45
C VAL A 7 -19.39 -17.62 6.49
N VAL A 8 -19.43 -17.32 5.19
CA VAL A 8 -19.56 -18.29 4.08
C VAL A 8 -18.16 -18.60 3.55
N LEU A 9 -17.83 -19.88 3.38
CA LEU A 9 -16.57 -20.36 2.79
C LEU A 9 -16.85 -21.05 1.46
N THR A 10 -16.17 -20.64 0.38
CA THR A 10 -16.25 -21.26 -0.95
C THR A 10 -14.97 -22.07 -1.21
N LEU A 11 -15.10 -23.31 -1.68
CA LEU A 11 -14.01 -24.26 -1.95
C LEU A 11 -13.73 -24.38 -3.46
N VAL A 12 -12.45 -24.36 -3.84
CA VAL A 12 -11.94 -24.73 -5.18
C VAL A 12 -10.79 -25.75 -5.00
N THR A 13 -10.76 -26.80 -5.81
CA THR A 13 -9.88 -27.99 -5.68
C THR A 13 -8.74 -28.03 -6.72
N GLY A 14 -7.55 -28.53 -6.34
CA GLY A 14 -6.40 -28.84 -7.21
C GLY A 14 -5.31 -29.68 -6.49
N PHE A 15 -4.49 -30.45 -7.23
CA PHE A 15 -3.79 -31.72 -6.86
C PHE A 15 -2.25 -31.63 -6.55
N LEU A 16 -1.76 -32.53 -5.64
CA LEU A 16 -0.51 -33.38 -5.54
C LEU A 16 0.91 -32.84 -5.94
N HIS A 17 2.09 -33.21 -5.38
CA HIS A 17 2.61 -34.13 -4.32
C HIS A 17 4.14 -33.87 -4.02
N ALA A 18 4.67 -34.49 -2.93
CA ALA A 18 6.08 -34.86 -2.55
C ALA A 18 6.73 -34.07 -1.36
N GLN A 19 6.79 -34.62 -0.12
CA GLN A 19 7.80 -35.50 0.56
C GLN A 19 9.22 -34.89 0.69
N ASP A 20 9.97 -34.89 1.80
CA ASP A 20 9.79 -35.20 3.25
C ASP A 20 11.10 -34.75 3.97
N THR A 21 11.07 -34.16 5.18
CA THR A 21 12.17 -34.23 6.20
C THR A 21 11.67 -33.77 7.60
N TYR A 22 11.97 -34.53 8.67
CA TYR A 22 11.91 -34.13 10.10
C TYR A 22 13.25 -34.48 10.76
N ASN A 23 13.98 -33.58 11.42
CA ASN A 23 13.77 -32.77 12.64
C ASN A 23 14.17 -33.48 13.94
N ASP A 24 14.89 -32.74 14.79
CA ASP A 24 14.78 -32.89 16.24
C ASP A 24 14.63 -31.49 16.87
N GLY A 25 13.74 -31.35 17.85
CA GLY A 25 13.50 -30.09 18.56
C GLY A 25 12.04 -29.84 18.94
N GLN A 26 11.81 -29.72 20.25
CA GLN A 26 10.54 -29.57 20.97
C GLN A 26 9.49 -28.69 20.26
N ARG A 27 8.23 -29.17 20.25
CA ARG A 27 7.09 -28.46 19.67
C ARG A 27 6.05 -28.09 20.70
N ILE A 28 5.65 -26.83 20.67
CA ILE A 28 4.39 -26.37 21.26
C ILE A 28 3.30 -26.60 20.20
N LEU A 29 2.33 -27.48 20.50
CA LEU A 29 1.24 -27.78 19.58
C LEU A 29 0.03 -26.90 19.88
N PRO A 30 -0.56 -26.23 18.88
CA PRO A 30 -1.77 -25.45 19.08
C PRO A 30 -2.97 -26.37 19.32
N LEU A 31 -3.75 -26.04 20.33
CA LEU A 31 -5.03 -26.66 20.64
C LEU A 31 -6.15 -25.87 19.94
N VAL A 32 -6.87 -26.52 19.03
CA VAL A 32 -8.02 -25.91 18.37
C VAL A 32 -9.28 -26.30 19.15
N ARG A 33 -9.98 -25.30 19.66
CA ARG A 33 -11.28 -25.47 20.31
C ARG A 33 -12.37 -25.50 19.25
N GLN A 34 -13.00 -26.65 19.07
CA GLN A 34 -14.22 -26.75 18.27
C GLN A 34 -15.43 -26.74 19.19
N LYS A 35 -16.41 -25.89 18.89
CA LYS A 35 -17.66 -25.82 19.62
C LYS A 35 -18.67 -26.70 18.91
N THR A 36 -19.10 -27.78 19.55
CA THR A 36 -20.19 -28.63 19.05
C THR A 36 -21.47 -28.32 19.82
N THR A 37 -22.60 -28.80 19.30
CA THR A 37 -23.94 -28.57 19.90
C THR A 37 -24.06 -29.12 21.33
N ASN A 38 -23.17 -30.02 21.76
CA ASN A 38 -23.23 -30.68 23.07
C ASN A 38 -21.95 -30.51 23.93
N GLY A 39 -21.02 -29.62 23.57
CA GLY A 39 -19.79 -29.41 24.36
C GLY A 39 -18.63 -28.75 23.61
N ALA A 40 -17.48 -28.65 24.28
CA ALA A 40 -16.23 -28.20 23.67
C ALA A 40 -15.34 -29.40 23.40
N GLU A 41 -14.91 -29.57 22.15
CA GLU A 41 -13.96 -30.60 21.74
C GLU A 41 -12.61 -29.95 21.45
N PHE A 42 -11.54 -30.62 21.87
CA PHE A 42 -10.17 -30.16 21.73
C PHE A 42 -9.40 -31.19 20.92
N VAL A 43 -8.96 -30.80 19.72
CA VAL A 43 -8.31 -31.71 18.78
C VAL A 43 -6.87 -31.29 18.56
N PHE A 44 -5.95 -32.24 18.64
CA PHE A 44 -4.56 -32.04 18.26
C PHE A 44 -4.40 -32.24 16.75
N PRO A 45 -3.84 -31.28 16.01
CA PRO A 45 -3.71 -31.38 14.56
C PRO A 45 -2.67 -32.42 14.09
N GLN A 46 -1.78 -32.89 14.98
CA GLN A 46 -0.90 -34.05 14.76
C GLN A 46 -0.63 -34.80 16.08
N ALA A 47 -0.67 -36.14 16.06
CA ALA A 47 -0.15 -36.95 17.16
C ALA A 47 1.38 -37.10 17.01
N PRO A 48 2.19 -36.77 18.03
CA PRO A 48 3.64 -37.02 17.97
C PRO A 48 3.91 -38.54 18.01
N ARG A 49 4.93 -39.00 17.28
CA ARG A 49 5.37 -40.40 17.26
C ARG A 49 6.29 -40.78 18.45
N THR A 50 6.50 -39.88 19.40
CA THR A 50 7.42 -40.07 20.55
C THR A 50 6.69 -39.90 21.89
N ARG A 51 7.20 -40.59 22.94
CA ARG A 51 6.68 -40.49 24.31
C ARG A 51 6.88 -39.06 24.83
N GLY A 52 5.85 -38.48 25.41
CA GLY A 52 5.89 -37.14 25.98
C GLY A 52 4.91 -36.96 27.13
N TRP A 53 5.06 -35.87 27.87
CA TRP A 53 4.23 -35.49 29.01
C TRP A 53 3.29 -34.36 28.61
N LEU A 54 2.02 -34.43 29.01
CA LEU A 54 1.05 -33.36 28.81
C LEU A 54 0.77 -32.68 30.15
N THR A 55 0.92 -31.36 30.19
CA THR A 55 0.62 -30.54 31.36
C THR A 55 -0.58 -29.67 31.05
N ILE A 56 -1.65 -29.76 31.86
CA ILE A 56 -2.87 -28.95 31.69
C ILE A 56 -3.00 -28.03 32.91
N GLY A 57 -3.21 -26.72 32.67
CA GLY A 57 -3.36 -25.71 33.72
C GLY A 57 -4.72 -25.76 34.44
N PRO A 58 -4.92 -24.94 35.49
CA PRO A 58 -6.04 -25.07 36.41
C PRO A 58 -7.39 -24.83 35.73
N TRP A 59 -8.39 -25.66 36.09
CA TRP A 59 -9.73 -25.64 35.53
C TRP A 59 -10.77 -25.44 36.64
N PRO A 60 -11.80 -24.59 36.46
CA PRO A 60 -12.85 -24.44 37.47
C PRO A 60 -13.82 -25.63 37.39
N THR A 61 -13.87 -26.38 38.48
CA THR A 61 -14.94 -27.32 38.92
C THR A 61 -15.67 -28.13 37.82
N GLY A 62 -15.26 -29.39 37.67
CA GLY A 62 -16.01 -30.42 36.94
C GLY A 62 -15.38 -31.81 37.16
N GLN A 63 -16.21 -32.87 37.18
CA GLN A 63 -15.71 -34.25 37.24
C GLN A 63 -15.17 -34.68 35.87
N ILE A 64 -13.95 -35.22 35.84
CA ILE A 64 -13.34 -35.81 34.65
C ILE A 64 -13.60 -37.32 34.67
N GLN A 65 -14.25 -37.85 33.64
CA GLN A 65 -14.45 -39.29 33.49
C GLN A 65 -13.68 -39.79 32.26
N LEU A 66 -12.72 -40.69 32.46
CA LEU A 66 -11.98 -41.36 31.38
C LEU A 66 -12.50 -42.80 31.27
N ARG A 67 -12.85 -43.24 30.05
CA ARG A 67 -13.25 -44.63 29.77
C ARG A 67 -12.35 -45.21 28.69
N SER A 68 -11.88 -46.44 28.90
CA SER A 68 -11.23 -47.24 27.87
C SER A 68 -12.23 -48.16 27.16
N ASN A 69 -11.83 -48.66 25.99
CA ASN A 69 -12.64 -49.48 25.07
C ASN A 69 -13.18 -50.77 25.75
N PRO A 70 -14.48 -51.14 25.62
CA PRO A 70 -15.05 -52.26 26.36
C PRO A 70 -14.49 -53.64 25.99
N GLU A 71 -13.84 -53.80 24.82
CA GLU A 71 -13.27 -55.08 24.40
C GLU A 71 -11.98 -55.47 25.15
N GLN A 72 -11.46 -54.60 26.03
CA GLN A 72 -10.25 -54.89 26.84
C GLN A 72 -10.46 -54.76 28.35
N GLY A 73 -11.68 -54.99 28.86
CA GLY A 73 -11.91 -55.29 30.28
C GLY A 73 -11.46 -54.23 31.31
N GLY A 74 -11.29 -52.96 30.92
CA GLY A 74 -10.83 -51.90 31.82
C GLY A 74 -11.92 -51.44 32.80
N ARG A 75 -11.61 -51.40 34.10
CA ARG A 75 -12.49 -50.81 35.12
C ARG A 75 -12.40 -49.27 35.10
N PRO A 76 -13.51 -48.54 35.29
CA PRO A 76 -13.46 -47.09 35.45
C PRO A 76 -12.70 -46.70 36.72
N LEU A 77 -11.79 -45.73 36.61
CA LEU A 77 -11.13 -45.09 37.73
C LEU A 77 -11.97 -43.88 38.18
N PHE A 78 -12.33 -43.86 39.46
CA PHE A 78 -13.00 -42.73 40.09
C PHE A 78 -12.03 -42.07 41.06
N PHE A 79 -11.91 -40.75 40.99
CA PHE A 79 -11.15 -39.98 41.97
C PHE A 79 -12.15 -39.20 42.85
N PRO A 80 -11.95 -39.17 44.19
CA PRO A 80 -12.80 -38.38 45.06
C PRO A 80 -12.59 -36.89 44.80
N GLN A 81 -13.66 -36.13 45.03
CA GLN A 81 -13.67 -34.68 44.92
C GLN A 81 -12.81 -34.10 46.06
N VAL A 82 -11.61 -33.61 45.74
CA VAL A 82 -10.80 -32.84 46.68
C VAL A 82 -11.03 -31.37 46.37
N ALA A 83 -11.61 -30.65 47.34
CA ALA A 83 -11.79 -29.21 47.23
C ALA A 83 -10.44 -28.50 47.39
N ASP A 84 -10.22 -27.51 46.52
CA ASP A 84 -9.30 -26.37 46.66
C ASP A 84 -7.77 -26.62 46.57
N SER A 85 -7.31 -27.58 45.77
CA SER A 85 -5.91 -27.59 45.30
C SER A 85 -5.77 -28.15 43.89
N PRO A 86 -4.79 -27.68 43.09
CA PRO A 86 -4.54 -28.19 41.75
C PRO A 86 -4.14 -29.66 41.81
N VAL A 87 -4.96 -30.54 41.22
CA VAL A 87 -4.65 -31.96 41.09
C VAL A 87 -3.84 -32.16 39.80
N TRP A 88 -2.62 -32.67 39.96
CA TRP A 88 -1.77 -33.06 38.84
C TRP A 88 -2.04 -34.52 38.49
N ILE A 89 -2.48 -34.79 37.26
CA ILE A 89 -2.75 -36.16 36.80
C ILE A 89 -1.69 -36.54 35.78
N ALA A 90 -0.87 -37.53 36.11
CA ALA A 90 0.04 -38.17 35.17
C ALA A 90 -0.66 -39.39 34.54
N VAL A 91 -0.89 -39.37 33.23
CA VAL A 91 -1.44 -40.52 32.50
C VAL A 91 -0.40 -41.03 31.50
N PRO A 92 0.04 -42.29 31.59
CA PRO A 92 0.94 -42.85 30.60
C PRO A 92 0.21 -43.09 29.27
N TRP A 93 0.78 -42.60 28.17
CA TRP A 93 0.26 -42.84 26.82
C TRP A 93 0.66 -44.25 26.36
N ILE A 94 -0.34 -45.12 26.14
CA ILE A 94 -0.17 -46.40 25.45
C ILE A 94 -0.77 -46.25 24.06
N THR A 95 -0.02 -46.66 23.04
CA THR A 95 -0.37 -46.53 21.62
C THR A 95 -1.79 -47.01 21.34
N GLY A 96 -2.64 -46.13 20.81
CA GLY A 96 -3.98 -46.52 20.32
C GLY A 96 -5.14 -45.54 20.53
N PHE A 97 -4.92 -44.36 21.12
CA PHE A 97 -5.98 -43.33 21.24
C PHE A 97 -5.52 -42.00 20.65
N SER A 98 -6.37 -41.36 19.83
CA SER A 98 -6.07 -40.09 19.16
C SER A 98 -6.83 -38.88 19.73
N THR A 99 -7.69 -39.07 20.74
CA THR A 99 -8.51 -37.99 21.30
C THR A 99 -8.87 -38.25 22.76
N LEU A 100 -8.95 -37.17 23.56
CA LEU A 100 -9.48 -37.17 24.92
C LEU A 100 -10.86 -36.48 24.88
N ALA A 101 -11.94 -37.19 25.20
CA ALA A 101 -13.28 -36.62 25.24
C ALA A 101 -13.72 -36.36 26.69
N LEU A 102 -14.24 -35.17 26.96
CA LEU A 102 -14.88 -34.79 28.22
C LEU A 102 -16.38 -34.62 27.94
N ALA A 103 -17.22 -35.41 28.61
CA ALA A 103 -18.67 -35.32 28.50
C ALA A 103 -19.28 -34.87 29.82
N SER A 104 -20.20 -33.91 29.78
CA SER A 104 -21.18 -33.69 30.85
C SER A 104 -22.48 -34.40 30.46
N SER A 105 -22.97 -35.29 31.32
CA SER A 105 -24.10 -36.19 31.00
C SER A 105 -25.45 -35.47 30.93
N GLY A 106 -26.24 -35.83 29.90
CA GLY A 106 -27.68 -35.58 29.83
C GLY A 106 -28.34 -36.41 28.72
N LEU A 107 -28.66 -37.68 29.04
CA LEU A 107 -29.65 -38.61 28.44
C LEU A 107 -29.49 -39.10 26.96
N PHE A 108 -29.54 -40.43 26.81
CA PHE A 108 -29.35 -41.32 25.63
C PHE A 108 -30.50 -41.27 24.57
N PRO A 109 -30.50 -42.09 23.47
CA PRO A 109 -29.43 -42.59 22.58
C PRO A 109 -29.78 -42.39 21.08
N ASP A 110 -28.78 -42.38 20.17
CA ASP A 110 -28.82 -43.22 18.97
C ASP A 110 -27.48 -43.21 18.22
N ARG A 111 -27.14 -44.37 17.66
CA ARG A 111 -25.81 -44.73 17.13
C ARG A 111 -25.51 -43.98 15.84
N LEU A 112 -24.50 -43.11 15.85
CA LEU A 112 -23.82 -42.65 14.62
C LEU A 112 -22.53 -43.45 14.41
N ARG A 113 -22.47 -44.20 13.31
CA ARG A 113 -21.21 -44.72 12.75
C ARG A 113 -20.63 -43.65 11.83
N PHE A 114 -19.39 -43.23 12.08
CA PHE A 114 -18.63 -42.42 11.12
C PHE A 114 -17.48 -43.26 10.56
N VAL A 115 -17.39 -43.28 9.22
CA VAL A 115 -16.25 -43.78 8.47
C VAL A 115 -15.26 -42.62 8.31
N PHE A 116 -14.06 -42.76 8.86
CA PHE A 116 -13.01 -41.75 8.76
C PHE A 116 -12.20 -41.94 7.48
N THR A 117 -12.17 -40.92 6.62
CA THR A 117 -11.10 -40.76 5.62
C THR A 117 -10.20 -39.61 6.05
N PRO A 118 -8.86 -39.76 6.00
CA PRO A 118 -7.95 -38.69 6.36
C PRO A 118 -7.98 -37.64 5.24
N ARG A 119 -8.66 -36.51 5.45
CA ARG A 119 -8.47 -35.33 4.62
C ARG A 119 -7.27 -34.55 5.14
N LEU A 120 -6.20 -34.54 4.35
CA LEU A 120 -5.09 -33.60 4.43
C LEU A 120 -5.64 -32.16 4.57
N VAL A 121 -5.28 -31.46 5.65
CA VAL A 121 -5.32 -30.00 5.66
C VAL A 121 -4.20 -29.54 4.72
N PRO A 122 -4.47 -28.71 3.70
CA PRO A 122 -3.40 -28.25 2.79
C PRO A 122 -2.32 -27.52 3.58
N GLN A 123 -1.04 -27.76 3.25
CA GLN A 123 0.12 -27.04 3.81
C GLN A 123 0.21 -25.58 3.28
N ASP A 124 -0.87 -25.07 2.70
CA ASP A 124 -0.85 -23.98 1.73
C ASP A 124 -1.57 -22.71 2.20
N LEU A 125 -2.10 -22.70 3.43
CA LEU A 125 -2.75 -21.51 3.97
C LEU A 125 -1.76 -20.70 4.81
N PRO A 126 -1.71 -19.37 4.65
CA PRO A 126 -0.88 -18.55 5.50
C PRO A 126 -1.31 -18.69 6.97
N LEU A 127 -0.33 -18.92 7.85
CA LEU A 127 -0.60 -19.00 9.28
C LEU A 127 -0.58 -17.58 9.87
N LEU A 128 -1.71 -17.20 10.47
CA LEU A 128 -1.84 -15.93 11.18
C LEU A 128 -1.72 -16.17 12.68
N VAL A 129 -0.73 -15.54 13.31
CA VAL A 129 -0.60 -15.49 14.77
C VAL A 129 -0.82 -14.06 15.22
N HIS A 130 -1.88 -13.85 16.01
CA HIS A 130 -2.17 -12.57 16.66
C HIS A 130 -1.58 -12.60 18.07
N ASP A 131 -0.66 -11.68 18.35
CA ASP A 131 0.00 -11.56 19.64
C ASP A 131 0.12 -10.07 20.02
N LEU A 132 -0.50 -9.69 21.14
CA LEU A 132 -0.32 -8.40 21.80
C LEU A 132 -0.34 -7.17 20.85
N GLY A 133 -1.35 -7.05 19.98
CA GLY A 133 -1.50 -5.90 19.07
C GLY A 133 -0.69 -5.98 17.78
N SER A 134 0.01 -7.09 17.55
CA SER A 134 0.76 -7.38 16.32
C SER A 134 0.18 -8.58 15.57
N TYR A 135 0.37 -8.59 14.25
CA TYR A 135 0.09 -9.77 13.43
C TYR A 135 1.38 -10.32 12.87
N LYS A 136 1.67 -11.58 13.17
CA LYS A 136 2.74 -12.34 12.54
C LYS A 136 2.13 -13.25 11.48
N ILE A 137 2.48 -13.00 10.23
CA ILE A 137 1.93 -13.67 9.05
C ILE A 137 3.03 -14.54 8.44
N PHE A 138 2.83 -15.85 8.42
CA PHE A 138 3.74 -16.77 7.74
C PHE A 138 3.27 -17.00 6.31
N LEU A 139 4.13 -16.71 5.33
CA LEU A 139 3.84 -16.93 3.92
C LEU A 139 4.34 -18.32 3.49
N PRO A 140 3.51 -19.12 2.80
CA PRO A 140 3.97 -20.37 2.21
C PRO A 140 4.97 -20.11 1.06
N PRO A 141 5.83 -21.09 0.72
CA PRO A 141 6.88 -20.93 -0.28
C PRO A 141 6.39 -20.40 -1.64
N TRP A 142 5.25 -20.88 -2.12
CA TRP A 142 4.70 -20.43 -3.41
C TRP A 142 4.28 -18.96 -3.41
N GLN A 143 3.90 -18.38 -2.26
CA GLN A 143 3.58 -16.94 -2.16
C GLN A 143 4.82 -16.04 -2.16
N VAL A 144 6.02 -16.62 -2.05
CA VAL A 144 7.30 -15.89 -2.14
C VAL A 144 8.05 -16.16 -3.43
N ASP A 145 7.52 -17.04 -4.29
CA ASP A 145 8.13 -17.35 -5.57
C ASP A 145 7.84 -16.25 -6.61
N PRO A 146 8.79 -15.97 -7.52
CA PRO A 146 8.56 -15.06 -8.63
C PRO A 146 7.32 -15.49 -9.41
N GLY A 147 6.41 -14.54 -9.67
CA GLY A 147 5.18 -14.81 -10.41
C GLY A 147 3.90 -14.83 -9.56
N TYR A 148 4.01 -14.52 -8.27
CA TYR A 148 2.87 -14.30 -7.39
C TYR A 148 2.84 -12.88 -6.86
N LEU A 149 1.64 -12.32 -6.80
CA LEU A 149 1.37 -11.02 -6.22
C LEU A 149 0.60 -11.20 -4.91
N PRO A 150 1.29 -11.14 -3.76
CA PRO A 150 0.62 -11.21 -2.47
C PRO A 150 -0.13 -9.89 -2.16
N SER A 151 -1.28 -10.04 -1.50
CA SER A 151 -2.17 -8.94 -1.14
C SER A 151 -2.69 -9.11 0.29
N LEU A 152 -2.47 -8.10 1.13
CA LEU A 152 -3.06 -7.98 2.45
C LEU A 152 -4.43 -7.31 2.35
N HIS A 153 -5.48 -7.97 2.82
CA HIS A 153 -6.82 -7.40 2.92
C HIS A 153 -7.12 -7.06 4.36
N PHE A 154 -7.43 -5.80 4.63
CA PHE A 154 -7.71 -5.33 5.99
C PHE A 154 -8.78 -4.23 5.98
N ARG A 155 -9.31 -3.95 7.17
CA ARG A 155 -10.24 -2.87 7.45
C ARG A 155 -9.55 -1.87 8.37
N TRP A 156 -9.71 -0.59 8.06
CA TRP A 156 -9.22 0.52 8.88
C TRP A 156 -10.29 1.62 8.97
N GLU A 157 -10.95 1.75 10.11
CA GLU A 157 -12.07 2.69 10.32
C GLU A 157 -11.69 3.94 11.14
N GLY A 158 -10.40 4.17 11.41
CA GLY A 158 -9.96 5.35 12.15
C GLY A 158 -10.18 6.68 11.43
N LYS A 159 -9.89 7.79 12.10
CA LYS A 159 -10.09 9.15 11.54
C LYS A 159 -8.90 9.69 10.75
N SER A 160 -7.74 9.03 10.85
CA SER A 160 -6.48 9.45 10.24
C SER A 160 -5.83 8.29 9.49
N PRO A 161 -4.94 8.55 8.53
CA PRO A 161 -4.15 7.51 7.89
C PRO A 161 -3.33 6.70 8.91
N LEU A 162 -3.26 5.38 8.69
CA LEU A 162 -2.49 4.45 9.52
C LEU A 162 -1.19 4.08 8.82
N THR A 163 -0.06 4.24 9.50
CA THR A 163 1.23 3.74 9.00
C THR A 163 1.42 2.30 9.43
N LEU A 164 1.37 1.38 8.47
CA LEU A 164 1.64 -0.03 8.68
C LEU A 164 3.13 -0.30 8.50
N LYS A 165 3.76 -0.86 9.53
CA LYS A 165 5.14 -1.32 9.45
C LYS A 165 5.17 -2.83 9.20
N VAL A 166 5.70 -3.22 8.05
CA VAL A 166 5.97 -4.61 7.68
C VAL A 166 7.44 -4.89 7.88
N GLU A 167 7.76 -5.92 8.65
CA GLU A 167 9.13 -6.42 8.78
C GLU A 167 9.24 -7.79 8.14
N ASP A 168 10.18 -7.93 7.20
CA ASP A 168 10.68 -9.24 6.76
C ASP A 168 11.68 -9.73 7.80
N GLN A 169 11.30 -10.77 8.54
CA GLN A 169 12.15 -11.35 9.58
C GLN A 169 13.43 -12.00 9.03
N LEU A 170 13.45 -12.40 7.76
CA LEU A 170 14.63 -13.03 7.14
C LEU A 170 15.63 -11.97 6.69
N SER A 171 15.19 -11.01 5.88
CA SER A 171 16.07 -9.95 5.37
C SER A 171 16.31 -8.82 6.37
N ARG A 172 15.60 -8.82 7.51
CA ARG A 172 15.55 -7.73 8.50
C ARG A 172 15.23 -6.37 7.90
N ARG A 173 14.53 -6.36 6.77
CA ARG A 173 14.07 -5.11 6.14
C ARG A 173 12.73 -4.74 6.72
N ASN A 174 12.58 -3.46 7.01
CA ASN A 174 11.31 -2.88 7.39
C ASN A 174 10.74 -2.18 6.14
N PHE A 175 9.44 -2.05 6.09
CA PHE A 175 8.69 -1.31 5.07
C PHE A 175 7.60 -0.55 5.83
N ARG A 176 7.26 0.67 5.43
CA ARG A 176 6.21 1.47 6.07
C ARG A 176 5.22 2.06 5.08
N PHE A 177 3.97 1.68 5.11
CA PHE A 177 2.98 2.22 4.18
C PHE A 177 1.85 2.92 4.89
N SER A 178 1.47 4.10 4.40
CA SER A 178 0.37 4.88 4.93
C SER A 178 -0.94 4.49 4.27
N VAL A 179 -1.93 4.12 5.05
CA VAL A 179 -3.24 3.68 4.58
C VAL A 179 -4.32 4.62 5.06
N SER A 180 -5.06 5.22 4.13
CA SER A 180 -6.21 6.05 4.46
C SER A 180 -7.36 5.21 5.02
N PRO A 181 -8.19 5.77 5.93
CA PRO A 181 -9.39 5.11 6.44
C PRO A 181 -10.33 4.64 5.34
N ARG A 182 -10.61 3.32 5.30
CA ARG A 182 -11.53 2.68 4.34
C ARG A 182 -12.12 1.40 4.93
N LYS A 183 -13.38 1.12 4.56
CA LYS A 183 -14.13 -0.09 5.01
C LYS A 183 -13.44 -1.40 4.67
N THR A 184 -12.71 -1.45 3.56
CA THR A 184 -11.88 -2.58 3.14
C THR A 184 -10.79 -2.06 2.19
N THR A 185 -9.55 -2.43 2.47
CA THR A 185 -8.37 -2.07 1.67
C THR A 185 -7.64 -3.36 1.30
N ALA A 186 -7.33 -3.50 0.02
CA ALA A 186 -6.36 -4.47 -0.47
C ALA A 186 -5.02 -3.74 -0.69
N TRP A 187 -3.95 -4.27 -0.11
CA TRP A 187 -2.60 -3.77 -0.29
C TRP A 187 -1.76 -4.85 -0.97
N ASP A 188 -1.56 -4.68 -2.27
CA ASP A 188 -0.68 -5.49 -3.10
C ASP A 188 0.77 -5.11 -2.78
N TYR A 189 1.68 -6.09 -2.69
CA TYR A 189 3.09 -5.78 -2.50
C TYR A 189 3.97 -6.64 -3.38
N TYR A 190 5.15 -6.11 -3.74
CA TYR A 190 5.98 -6.66 -4.80
C TYR A 190 7.37 -7.02 -4.27
N PRO A 191 7.50 -8.11 -3.47
CA PRO A 191 8.77 -8.55 -2.91
C PRO A 191 9.92 -8.66 -3.92
N GLN A 192 9.59 -9.09 -5.14
CA GLN A 192 10.53 -9.23 -6.24
C GLN A 192 11.15 -7.89 -6.67
N VAL A 193 10.40 -6.79 -6.57
CA VAL A 193 10.89 -5.44 -6.87
C VAL A 193 11.80 -4.96 -5.74
N TRP A 194 11.45 -5.28 -4.51
CA TRP A 194 12.23 -4.93 -3.32
C TRP A 194 13.48 -5.81 -3.12
N GLY A 195 13.65 -6.86 -3.92
CA GLY A 195 14.73 -7.84 -3.77
C GLY A 195 14.63 -8.65 -2.49
N VAL A 196 13.40 -8.88 -1.97
CA VAL A 196 13.14 -9.68 -0.78
C VAL A 196 12.23 -10.87 -1.09
N ARG A 197 12.28 -11.91 -0.25
CA ARG A 197 11.41 -13.09 -0.32
C ARG A 197 10.88 -13.39 1.08
N PRO A 198 9.90 -12.59 1.56
CA PRO A 198 9.53 -12.58 2.97
C PRO A 198 8.80 -13.87 3.32
N ARG A 199 9.37 -14.73 4.18
CA ARG A 199 8.62 -15.89 4.69
C ARG A 199 7.76 -15.55 5.90
N VAL A 200 8.06 -14.43 6.55
CA VAL A 200 7.34 -13.95 7.72
C VAL A 200 7.22 -12.45 7.62
N ILE A 201 5.98 -11.96 7.63
CA ILE A 201 5.63 -10.55 7.73
C ILE A 201 5.16 -10.29 9.15
N LEU A 202 5.80 -9.33 9.81
CA LEU A 202 5.31 -8.79 11.08
C LEU A 202 4.64 -7.43 10.85
N LEU A 203 3.36 -7.32 11.18
CA LEU A 203 2.66 -6.05 11.37
C LEU A 203 2.84 -5.63 12.84
N LYS A 204 3.66 -4.59 13.07
CA LYS A 204 4.15 -4.16 14.39
C LYS A 204 3.07 -3.54 15.31
N PRO A 205 3.29 -3.51 16.65
CA PRO A 205 2.24 -3.51 17.69
C PRO A 205 1.49 -2.20 17.96
N ASP A 206 1.67 -1.16 17.14
CA ASP A 206 0.93 0.11 17.30
C ASP A 206 -0.36 0.12 16.46
N LEU A 207 -0.92 -1.05 16.15
CA LEU A 207 -2.16 -1.16 15.41
C LEU A 207 -3.33 -0.69 16.30
N PRO A 208 -4.13 0.30 15.87
CA PRO A 208 -5.24 0.76 16.67
C PRO A 208 -6.34 -0.31 16.74
N GLN A 209 -7.20 -0.23 17.77
CA GLN A 209 -8.28 -1.21 17.97
C GLN A 209 -9.23 -1.34 16.76
N ASP A 210 -9.33 -0.31 15.93
CA ASP A 210 -10.19 -0.25 14.75
C ASP A 210 -9.51 -0.82 13.48
N PHE A 211 -8.32 -1.42 13.61
CA PHE A 211 -7.67 -2.16 12.55
C PHE A 211 -8.02 -3.65 12.62
N THR A 212 -8.45 -4.22 11.50
CA THR A 212 -8.73 -5.67 11.41
C THR A 212 -8.12 -6.24 10.14
N LEU A 213 -7.20 -7.18 10.27
CA LEU A 213 -6.77 -8.00 9.13
C LEU A 213 -7.90 -8.95 8.76
N LEU A 214 -8.39 -8.87 7.52
CA LEU A 214 -9.52 -9.65 7.02
C LEU A 214 -9.04 -10.94 6.37
N SER A 215 -8.06 -10.86 5.48
CA SER A 215 -7.49 -12.03 4.80
C SER A 215 -6.11 -11.72 4.20
N LEU A 216 -5.42 -12.79 3.82
CA LEU A 216 -4.24 -12.75 2.97
C LEU A 216 -4.56 -13.57 1.72
N SER A 217 -4.23 -13.02 0.56
CA SER A 217 -4.38 -13.71 -0.73
C SER A 217 -3.13 -13.54 -1.56
N ALA A 218 -2.90 -14.43 -2.51
CA ALA A 218 -1.94 -14.19 -3.58
C ALA A 218 -2.61 -14.55 -4.91
N ARG A 219 -2.39 -13.73 -5.93
CA ARG A 219 -2.83 -14.00 -7.30
C ARG A 219 -1.61 -14.32 -8.16
N GLY A 220 -1.77 -15.19 -9.15
CA GLY A 220 -0.76 -15.33 -10.20
C GLY A 220 -0.58 -13.98 -10.90
N THR A 221 0.62 -13.69 -11.42
CA THR A 221 0.96 -12.43 -12.07
C THR A 221 0.72 -12.48 -13.59
N PRO A 222 -0.46 -12.15 -14.12
CA PRO A 222 -0.45 -11.17 -15.19
C PRO A 222 0.20 -9.89 -14.62
N VAL A 223 1.07 -9.26 -15.38
CA VAL A 223 1.43 -7.87 -15.09
C VAL A 223 0.17 -7.06 -15.40
N ASP A 224 -0.51 -6.58 -14.36
CA ASP A 224 -1.63 -5.66 -14.53
C ASP A 224 -1.15 -4.43 -15.32
N ASP A 225 -1.96 -3.91 -16.24
CA ASP A 225 -1.61 -2.69 -16.98
C ASP A 225 -2.81 -1.74 -16.99
N PRO A 226 -2.86 -0.76 -16.07
CA PRO A 226 -1.78 -0.30 -15.19
C PRO A 226 -1.52 -1.19 -13.95
N VAL A 227 -0.25 -1.26 -13.52
CA VAL A 227 0.16 -1.93 -12.27
C VAL A 227 -0.23 -1.07 -11.07
N ARG A 228 -0.96 -1.62 -10.11
CA ARG A 228 -1.29 -0.91 -8.86
C ARG A 228 -0.16 -1.06 -7.85
N THR A 229 0.49 0.03 -7.43
CA THR A 229 1.62 -0.04 -6.49
C THR A 229 1.92 1.31 -5.81
N ASP A 230 2.82 1.33 -4.82
CA ASP A 230 3.36 2.57 -4.24
C ASP A 230 4.42 3.22 -5.15
N LEU A 231 4.74 4.50 -4.89
CA LEU A 231 5.56 5.27 -5.82
C LEU A 231 7.03 4.82 -5.85
N GLU A 232 7.64 4.44 -4.72
CA GLU A 232 9.00 3.87 -4.71
C GLU A 232 9.06 2.56 -5.48
N THR A 233 8.07 1.69 -5.29
CA THR A 233 7.97 0.43 -6.04
C THR A 233 7.75 0.66 -7.53
N ALA A 234 6.97 1.68 -7.92
CA ALA A 234 6.84 2.06 -9.32
C ALA A 234 8.19 2.50 -9.91
N LEU A 235 8.95 3.35 -9.21
CA LEU A 235 10.28 3.80 -9.64
C LEU A 235 11.32 2.67 -9.71
N GLY A 236 11.22 1.69 -8.82
CA GLY A 236 12.09 0.52 -8.78
C GLY A 236 11.63 -0.63 -9.68
N TRP A 237 10.52 -0.46 -10.42
CA TRP A 237 9.91 -1.55 -11.16
C TRP A 237 10.84 -2.06 -12.28
N PRO A 238 11.19 -3.37 -12.32
CA PRO A 238 12.13 -3.88 -13.31
C PRO A 238 11.57 -3.75 -14.74
N ASN A 239 12.33 -3.11 -15.64
CA ASN A 239 11.92 -2.92 -17.04
C ASN A 239 11.59 -4.23 -17.77
N ARG A 240 12.24 -5.34 -17.40
CA ARG A 240 11.93 -6.68 -17.95
C ARG A 240 10.51 -7.17 -17.64
N LEU A 241 9.83 -6.54 -16.68
CA LEU A 241 8.45 -6.81 -16.29
C LEU A 241 7.49 -5.75 -16.83
N TRP A 242 7.95 -4.85 -17.70
CA TRP A 242 7.06 -3.87 -18.32
C TRP A 242 6.15 -4.53 -19.35
N ALA A 243 4.91 -4.06 -19.41
CA ALA A 243 3.93 -4.43 -20.42
C ALA A 243 4.31 -3.89 -21.81
N HIS A 244 5.08 -2.80 -21.86
CA HIS A 244 5.59 -2.17 -23.09
C HIS A 244 7.13 -2.10 -23.04
N PRO A 245 7.82 -2.14 -24.19
CA PRO A 245 9.28 -2.17 -24.22
C PRO A 245 9.94 -0.91 -23.63
N ASP A 246 9.26 0.22 -23.66
CA ASP A 246 9.83 1.55 -23.39
C ASP A 246 9.07 2.36 -22.33
N HIS A 247 7.96 1.83 -21.78
CA HIS A 247 7.22 2.47 -20.70
C HIS A 247 6.33 1.48 -19.91
N GLN A 248 5.85 1.93 -18.75
CA GLN A 248 4.88 1.21 -17.93
C GLN A 248 3.88 2.18 -17.28
N TRP A 249 2.61 1.78 -17.29
CA TRP A 249 1.55 2.48 -16.58
C TRP A 249 1.37 1.93 -15.17
N PHE A 250 1.15 2.83 -14.22
CA PHE A 250 0.87 2.49 -12.83
C PHE A 250 -0.35 3.25 -12.29
N LEU A 251 -1.00 2.67 -11.27
CA LEU A 251 -1.95 3.37 -10.41
C LEU A 251 -1.35 3.49 -9.02
N TRP A 252 -1.41 4.68 -8.43
CA TRP A 252 -0.98 4.84 -7.05
C TRP A 252 -1.90 4.04 -6.12
N GLN A 253 -1.38 3.02 -5.44
CA GLN A 253 -2.14 2.01 -4.70
C GLN A 253 -3.21 2.55 -3.76
N ASN A 254 -2.88 3.56 -2.97
CA ASN A 254 -3.81 4.15 -2.01
C ASN A 254 -4.69 5.26 -2.63
N ARG A 255 -4.40 5.64 -3.88
CA ARG A 255 -5.04 6.72 -4.65
C ARG A 255 -5.21 6.28 -6.11
N PRO A 256 -6.05 5.27 -6.38
CA PRO A 256 -6.10 4.59 -7.67
C PRO A 256 -6.70 5.45 -8.81
N ASN A 257 -7.12 6.69 -8.52
CA ASN A 257 -7.47 7.70 -9.51
C ASN A 257 -6.26 8.54 -9.96
N ILE A 258 -5.05 8.26 -9.47
CA ILE A 258 -3.80 8.86 -9.94
C ILE A 258 -3.10 7.85 -10.85
N LEU A 259 -3.12 8.15 -12.15
CA LEU A 259 -2.46 7.38 -13.20
C LEU A 259 -1.04 7.90 -13.40
N ILE A 260 -0.07 7.01 -13.50
CA ILE A 260 1.34 7.36 -13.59
C ILE A 260 1.94 6.67 -14.80
N LEU A 261 2.66 7.44 -15.63
CA LEU A 261 3.52 6.91 -16.69
C LEU A 261 4.97 6.97 -16.24
N ILE A 262 5.65 5.83 -16.25
CA ILE A 262 7.11 5.77 -16.15
C ILE A 262 7.64 5.37 -17.52
N SER A 263 8.50 6.20 -18.09
CA SER A 263 9.12 5.99 -19.40
C SER A 263 10.60 5.66 -19.27
N GLU A 264 11.15 4.93 -20.24
CA GLU A 264 12.57 4.59 -20.26
C GLU A 264 13.45 5.85 -20.33
N ASN A 265 13.08 6.80 -21.18
CA ASN A 265 13.87 7.99 -21.48
C ASN A 265 12.99 9.20 -21.82
N TYR A 266 13.60 10.38 -21.91
CA TYR A 266 12.90 11.63 -22.19
C TYR A 266 12.31 11.68 -23.59
N ALA A 267 12.87 10.96 -24.57
CA ALA A 267 12.30 10.91 -25.91
C ALA A 267 10.92 10.24 -25.88
N VAL A 268 10.81 9.09 -25.22
CA VAL A 268 9.52 8.39 -25.02
C VAL A 268 8.53 9.28 -24.26
N GLN A 269 8.97 9.89 -23.15
CA GLN A 269 8.11 10.81 -22.38
C GLN A 269 7.61 11.99 -23.23
N SER A 270 8.48 12.54 -24.07
CA SER A 270 8.19 13.68 -24.94
C SER A 270 7.12 13.34 -25.98
N ASP A 271 7.13 12.12 -26.53
CA ASP A 271 6.09 11.66 -27.46
C ASP A 271 4.69 11.62 -26.81
N PHE A 272 4.62 11.40 -25.50
CA PHE A 272 3.38 11.47 -24.73
C PHE A 272 2.98 12.90 -24.34
N PHE A 273 3.92 13.70 -23.83
CA PHE A 273 3.58 14.90 -23.04
C PHE A 273 4.10 16.21 -23.59
N LYS A 274 4.94 16.24 -24.63
CA LYS A 274 5.54 17.51 -25.07
C LYS A 274 4.49 18.52 -25.53
N ARG A 275 3.53 18.10 -26.36
CA ARG A 275 2.44 19.01 -26.80
C ARG A 275 1.57 19.47 -25.64
N LEU A 276 1.30 18.58 -24.68
CA LEU A 276 0.56 18.91 -23.46
C LEU A 276 1.30 19.95 -22.61
N ALA A 277 2.59 19.78 -22.35
CA ALA A 277 3.39 20.72 -21.55
C ALA A 277 3.36 22.15 -22.13
N PHE A 278 3.47 22.28 -23.45
CA PHE A 278 3.37 23.57 -24.13
C PHE A 278 1.95 24.15 -24.07
N PHE A 279 0.94 23.29 -24.17
CA PHE A 279 -0.46 23.69 -24.10
C PHE A 279 -0.90 24.16 -22.70
N VAL A 280 -0.39 23.55 -21.62
CA VAL A 280 -0.85 23.80 -20.24
C VAL A 280 -0.04 24.89 -19.53
N GLU A 281 1.29 24.83 -19.58
CA GLU A 281 2.15 25.59 -18.63
C GLU A 281 3.14 26.55 -19.28
N LYS A 282 3.63 26.27 -20.49
CA LYS A 282 4.73 27.07 -21.07
C LYS A 282 4.25 28.46 -21.47
N LYS A 283 4.93 29.48 -20.94
CA LYS A 283 4.70 30.89 -21.27
C LYS A 283 4.77 31.12 -22.77
N GLY A 284 3.76 31.81 -23.31
CA GLY A 284 3.65 32.14 -24.73
C GLY A 284 2.95 31.10 -25.61
N PHE A 285 2.67 29.89 -25.09
CA PHE A 285 2.05 28.80 -25.87
C PHE A 285 0.74 28.26 -25.29
N ARG A 286 0.37 28.69 -24.07
CA ARG A 286 -0.81 28.20 -23.38
C ARG A 286 -2.06 28.29 -24.22
N GLY A 287 -2.84 27.21 -24.25
CA GLY A 287 -4.07 27.12 -25.04
C GLY A 287 -3.87 26.86 -26.52
N GLN A 288 -2.62 26.68 -26.99
CA GLN A 288 -2.30 26.35 -28.38
C GLN A 288 -1.70 24.94 -28.47
N ILE A 289 -2.05 24.21 -29.53
CA ILE A 289 -1.44 22.92 -29.86
C ILE A 289 -0.50 23.13 -31.02
N LEU A 290 0.79 23.07 -30.74
CA LEU A 290 1.83 23.22 -31.75
C LEU A 290 2.07 21.90 -32.49
N PRO A 291 2.33 21.93 -33.81
CA PRO A 291 2.74 20.74 -34.54
C PRO A 291 4.19 20.34 -34.16
N ASN A 292 4.50 19.05 -34.27
CA ASN A 292 5.82 18.52 -33.87
C ASN A 292 7.02 19.19 -34.57
N ARG A 293 6.83 19.71 -35.78
CA ARG A 293 7.87 20.44 -36.50
C ARG A 293 8.30 21.73 -35.77
N GLU A 294 7.36 22.40 -35.12
CA GLU A 294 7.59 23.66 -34.38
C GLU A 294 8.15 23.37 -32.97
N LEU A 295 7.83 22.20 -32.42
CA LEU A 295 8.39 21.73 -31.16
C LEU A 295 9.76 21.03 -31.32
N ARG A 296 10.27 20.89 -32.55
CA ARG A 296 11.54 20.21 -32.80
C ARG A 296 12.69 21.02 -32.17
N GLY A 297 13.53 20.34 -31.39
CA GLY A 297 14.65 20.98 -30.70
C GLY A 297 14.28 21.78 -29.45
N LEU A 298 12.98 21.99 -29.17
CA LEU A 298 12.54 22.56 -27.91
C LEU A 298 12.55 21.50 -26.81
N HIS A 299 12.88 21.88 -25.58
CA HIS A 299 12.81 20.99 -24.43
C HIS A 299 11.42 21.02 -23.80
N GLY A 300 10.94 19.84 -23.38
CA GLY A 300 9.73 19.73 -22.56
C GLY A 300 10.00 20.08 -21.10
N TRP A 301 9.30 19.41 -20.20
CA TRP A 301 9.67 19.33 -18.80
C TRP A 301 10.27 17.95 -18.52
N ASN A 302 10.92 17.78 -17.38
CA ASN A 302 11.55 16.50 -17.01
C ASN A 302 10.56 15.54 -16.31
N ALA A 303 9.46 16.09 -15.83
CA ALA A 303 8.33 15.39 -15.27
C ALA A 303 7.07 16.21 -15.55
N HIS A 304 5.91 15.58 -15.36
CA HIS A 304 4.65 16.12 -15.83
C HIS A 304 3.51 15.75 -14.88
N ASP A 305 2.61 16.69 -14.66
CA ASP A 305 1.33 16.49 -14.02
C ASP A 305 0.20 17.10 -14.86
N TYR A 306 -0.96 16.43 -14.93
CA TYR A 306 -2.12 16.98 -15.63
C TYR A 306 -3.42 16.70 -14.90
N ALA A 307 -4.20 17.77 -14.73
CA ALA A 307 -5.59 17.71 -14.32
C ALA A 307 -6.49 17.19 -15.47
N PRO A 308 -7.56 16.42 -15.17
CA PRO A 308 -8.57 15.98 -16.14
C PRO A 308 -9.12 17.09 -17.04
N GLU A 309 -9.31 18.30 -16.51
CA GLU A 309 -9.83 19.45 -17.25
C GLU A 309 -8.85 19.93 -18.33
N ALA A 310 -7.55 19.91 -18.04
CA ALA A 310 -6.53 20.27 -19.02
C ALA A 310 -6.46 19.23 -20.15
N LEU A 311 -6.52 17.94 -19.78
CA LEU A 311 -6.53 16.83 -20.74
C LEU A 311 -7.75 16.89 -21.66
N ALA A 312 -8.94 17.14 -21.11
CA ALA A 312 -10.17 17.27 -21.89
C ALA A 312 -10.07 18.43 -22.88
N ARG A 313 -9.60 19.61 -22.44
CA ARG A 313 -9.39 20.77 -23.32
C ARG A 313 -8.39 20.46 -24.44
N PHE A 314 -7.29 19.77 -24.13
CA PHE A 314 -6.28 19.41 -25.13
C PHE A 314 -6.86 18.53 -26.24
N PHE A 315 -7.49 17.40 -25.89
CA PHE A 315 -8.01 16.48 -26.91
C PHE A 315 -9.19 17.06 -27.69
N ASN A 316 -10.01 17.88 -27.05
CA ASN A 316 -11.08 18.61 -27.72
C ASN A 316 -10.53 19.64 -28.72
N LEU A 317 -9.52 20.42 -28.32
CA LEU A 317 -8.89 21.38 -29.21
C LEU A 317 -8.17 20.70 -30.38
N ALA A 318 -7.51 19.57 -30.13
CA ALA A 318 -6.89 18.77 -31.19
C ALA A 318 -7.94 18.30 -32.22
N ALA A 319 -9.10 17.84 -31.75
CA ALA A 319 -10.21 17.45 -32.62
C ALA A 319 -10.77 18.66 -33.41
N ASP A 320 -11.00 19.79 -32.74
CA ASP A 320 -11.54 21.02 -33.36
C ASP A 320 -10.61 21.55 -34.46
N GLN A 321 -9.28 21.49 -34.23
CA GLN A 321 -8.26 21.91 -35.18
C GLN A 321 -7.92 20.83 -36.23
N LYS A 322 -8.54 19.64 -36.15
CA LYS A 322 -8.18 18.46 -36.96
C LYS A 322 -6.67 18.15 -36.89
N MET A 323 -6.07 18.40 -35.75
CA MET A 323 -4.66 18.11 -35.48
C MET A 323 -4.50 16.60 -35.31
N PRO A 324 -3.67 15.92 -36.13
CA PRO A 324 -3.43 14.50 -35.95
C PRO A 324 -2.73 14.25 -34.61
N LEU A 325 -3.26 13.30 -33.85
CA LEU A 325 -2.65 12.80 -32.63
C LEU A 325 -1.46 11.89 -32.98
N LEU A 326 -0.45 11.92 -32.13
CA LEU A 326 0.64 10.93 -32.16
C LEU A 326 0.12 9.56 -31.70
N PRO A 327 0.77 8.45 -32.09
CA PRO A 327 0.43 7.12 -31.57
C PRO A 327 0.37 7.08 -30.04
N GLN A 328 1.33 7.71 -29.36
CA GLN A 328 1.42 7.80 -27.91
C GLN A 328 0.29 8.64 -27.31
N GLU A 329 -0.15 9.71 -27.96
CA GLU A 329 -1.30 10.50 -27.51
C GLU A 329 -2.63 9.76 -27.73
N VAL A 330 -2.73 8.93 -28.79
CA VAL A 330 -3.88 8.03 -28.99
C VAL A 330 -3.92 6.99 -27.87
N GLU A 331 -2.78 6.39 -27.54
CA GLU A 331 -2.67 5.48 -26.39
C GLU A 331 -3.07 6.20 -25.09
N LEU A 332 -2.48 7.36 -24.82
CA LEU A 332 -2.74 8.17 -23.64
C LEU A 332 -4.24 8.43 -23.50
N ARG A 333 -4.90 8.92 -24.55
CA ARG A 333 -6.35 9.15 -24.54
C ARG A 333 -7.11 7.88 -24.19
N GLY A 334 -6.75 6.74 -24.80
CA GLY A 334 -7.36 5.46 -24.50
C GLY A 334 -7.19 5.04 -23.03
N ARG A 335 -6.01 5.28 -22.45
CA ARG A 335 -5.73 5.03 -21.02
C ARG A 335 -6.56 5.94 -20.13
N LEU A 336 -6.61 7.23 -20.43
CA LEU A 336 -7.37 8.23 -19.68
C LEU A 336 -8.87 7.90 -19.63
N VAL A 337 -9.43 7.44 -20.76
CA VAL A 337 -10.83 7.00 -20.81
C VAL A 337 -11.05 5.75 -19.98
N ARG A 338 -10.20 4.72 -20.12
CA ARG A 338 -10.32 3.47 -19.34
C ARG A 338 -10.21 3.69 -17.83
N GLN A 339 -9.43 4.67 -17.40
CA GLN A 339 -9.24 5.00 -15.99
C GLN A 339 -10.22 6.09 -15.47
N GLY A 340 -11.12 6.58 -16.32
CA GLY A 340 -12.14 7.57 -15.92
C GLY A 340 -11.58 8.98 -15.66
N LEU A 341 -10.39 9.29 -16.19
CA LEU A 341 -9.84 10.66 -16.19
C LEU A 341 -10.44 11.49 -17.33
N LEU A 342 -10.87 10.84 -18.41
CA LEU A 342 -11.70 11.44 -19.45
C LEU A 342 -12.98 10.61 -19.59
N LEU A 343 -14.10 11.27 -19.82
CA LEU A 343 -15.36 10.62 -20.18
C LEU A 343 -15.79 11.11 -21.56
N ASP A 344 -16.44 10.24 -22.31
CA ASP A 344 -17.10 10.60 -23.57
C ASP A 344 -18.46 11.23 -23.25
N ASP A 345 -18.75 12.38 -23.85
CA ASP A 345 -20.06 13.05 -23.68
C ASP A 345 -21.16 12.47 -24.58
N GLY A 346 -20.84 11.49 -25.43
CA GLY A 346 -21.75 10.89 -26.41
C GLY A 346 -21.82 11.66 -27.73
N HIS A 347 -21.06 12.75 -27.87
CA HIS A 347 -21.01 13.64 -29.03
C HIS A 347 -19.59 13.82 -29.57
N SER A 348 -18.72 12.82 -29.34
CA SER A 348 -17.30 12.88 -29.74
C SER A 348 -16.53 14.01 -29.07
N ARG A 349 -16.94 14.45 -27.86
CA ARG A 349 -16.17 15.35 -27.01
C ARG A 349 -15.75 14.64 -25.75
N TRP A 350 -14.68 15.16 -25.18
CA TRP A 350 -14.14 14.71 -23.90
C TRP A 350 -14.57 15.66 -22.81
N ILE A 351 -15.17 15.12 -21.75
CA ILE A 351 -15.40 15.83 -20.49
C ILE A 351 -14.38 15.35 -19.45
N ALA A 352 -14.02 16.27 -18.55
CA ALA A 352 -13.12 15.96 -17.44
C ALA A 352 -13.76 14.91 -16.52
N GLY A 353 -13.04 13.82 -16.29
CA GLY A 353 -13.39 12.82 -15.29
C GLY A 353 -12.82 13.18 -13.92
N GLN A 354 -12.38 12.17 -13.17
CA GLN A 354 -11.75 12.37 -11.86
C GLN A 354 -10.37 11.73 -11.83
N GLY A 355 -9.39 12.41 -11.25
CA GLY A 355 -8.06 11.86 -11.09
C GLY A 355 -6.93 12.86 -11.32
N ALA A 356 -5.75 12.30 -11.57
CA ALA A 356 -4.57 13.03 -12.01
C ALA A 356 -3.73 12.11 -12.90
N LEU A 357 -3.03 12.70 -13.87
CA LEU A 357 -2.02 12.02 -14.67
C LEU A 357 -0.64 12.54 -14.26
N LEU A 358 0.28 11.65 -13.93
CA LEU A 358 1.67 11.95 -13.63
C LEU A 358 2.60 11.28 -14.66
N GLY A 359 3.76 11.87 -14.91
CA GLY A 359 4.75 11.36 -15.84
C GLY A 359 6.18 11.59 -15.36
N VAL A 360 7.00 10.54 -15.36
CA VAL A 360 8.45 10.64 -15.06
C VAL A 360 9.27 9.73 -15.98
N SER A 361 10.54 10.04 -16.16
CA SER A 361 11.48 9.26 -16.97
C SER A 361 12.56 8.59 -16.12
N LEU A 362 12.99 7.39 -16.52
CA LEU A 362 14.14 6.70 -15.94
C LEU A 362 15.49 7.27 -16.40
N GLU A 363 15.55 8.18 -17.38
CA GLU A 363 16.80 8.78 -17.85
C GLU A 363 17.47 9.70 -16.81
N SER A 364 16.68 10.28 -15.89
CA SER A 364 17.23 10.99 -14.73
C SER A 364 17.95 10.05 -13.76
N GLU A 365 19.01 10.58 -13.13
CA GLU A 365 19.65 9.95 -11.97
C GLU A 365 18.62 9.64 -10.86
N PRO A 366 18.81 8.56 -10.07
CA PRO A 366 17.80 8.08 -9.12
C PRO A 366 17.29 9.13 -8.15
N ASP A 367 18.16 9.97 -7.59
CA ASP A 367 17.78 10.99 -6.61
C ASP A 367 16.96 12.12 -7.25
N LEU A 368 17.35 12.56 -8.47
CA LEU A 368 16.59 13.54 -9.23
C LEU A 368 15.22 12.99 -9.62
N ARG A 369 15.15 11.72 -10.02
CA ARG A 369 13.89 11.06 -10.37
C ARG A 369 12.94 10.96 -9.18
N ALA A 370 13.47 10.59 -8.01
CA ALA A 370 12.71 10.55 -6.77
C ALA A 370 12.19 11.95 -6.39
N PHE A 371 13.03 12.97 -6.52
CA PHE A 371 12.66 14.36 -6.31
C PHE A 371 11.54 14.80 -7.25
N LEU A 372 11.68 14.55 -8.55
CA LEU A 372 10.68 14.89 -9.56
C LEU A 372 9.36 14.17 -9.30
N LEU A 373 9.36 12.84 -9.10
CA LEU A 373 8.12 12.12 -8.81
C LEU A 373 7.48 12.59 -7.49
N THR A 374 8.27 13.01 -6.51
CA THR A 374 7.75 13.58 -5.27
C THR A 374 6.99 14.88 -5.53
N HIS A 375 7.57 15.77 -6.36
CA HIS A 375 6.90 16.99 -6.83
C HIS A 375 5.58 16.66 -7.53
N GLU A 376 5.62 15.79 -8.55
CA GLU A 376 4.42 15.39 -9.31
C GLU A 376 3.35 14.74 -8.43
N ALA A 377 3.75 13.94 -7.44
CA ALA A 377 2.81 13.31 -6.52
C ALA A 377 1.99 14.34 -5.73
N PHE A 378 2.58 15.47 -5.33
CA PHE A 378 1.85 16.55 -4.65
C PHE A 378 0.83 17.21 -5.57
N HIS A 379 1.13 17.40 -6.85
CA HIS A 379 0.10 17.79 -7.84
C HIS A 379 -1.02 16.76 -7.95
N GLY A 380 -0.67 15.47 -7.95
CA GLY A 380 -1.66 14.39 -7.91
C GLY A 380 -2.61 14.48 -6.70
N LEU A 381 -2.08 14.79 -5.51
CA LEU A 381 -2.89 15.03 -4.30
C LEU A 381 -3.75 16.29 -4.42
N TYR A 382 -3.21 17.36 -4.99
CA TYR A 382 -3.92 18.59 -5.27
C TYR A 382 -5.11 18.35 -6.21
N TYR A 383 -4.93 17.71 -7.37
CA TYR A 383 -6.03 17.47 -8.32
C TYR A 383 -7.10 16.51 -7.79
N THR A 384 -6.73 15.57 -6.92
CA THR A 384 -7.66 14.55 -6.42
C THR A 384 -8.41 14.91 -5.14
N SER A 385 -8.04 16.01 -4.46
CA SER A 385 -8.67 16.40 -3.18
C SER A 385 -9.10 17.85 -3.16
N SER A 386 -10.41 18.10 -3.28
CA SER A 386 -10.99 19.44 -3.17
C SER A 386 -10.74 20.08 -1.80
N ALA A 387 -10.72 19.28 -0.73
CA ALA A 387 -10.38 19.73 0.61
C ALA A 387 -8.94 20.26 0.66
N TYR A 388 -7.98 19.51 0.10
CA TYR A 388 -6.59 19.94 0.06
C TYR A 388 -6.39 21.16 -0.84
N ARG A 389 -7.02 21.23 -2.02
CA ARG A 389 -6.96 22.43 -2.87
C ARG A 389 -7.46 23.67 -2.17
N SER A 390 -8.60 23.56 -1.48
CA SER A 390 -9.19 24.68 -0.74
C SER A 390 -8.26 25.15 0.38
N TYR A 391 -7.58 24.20 1.05
CA TYR A 391 -6.60 24.51 2.07
C TYR A 391 -5.35 25.19 1.49
N ALA A 392 -4.77 24.63 0.41
CA ALA A 392 -3.62 25.22 -0.27
C ALA A 392 -3.91 26.65 -0.75
N ARG A 393 -5.12 26.88 -1.30
CA ARG A 393 -5.58 28.22 -1.66
C ARG A 393 -5.66 29.17 -0.49
N LYS A 394 -6.16 28.71 0.66
CA LYS A 394 -6.19 29.53 1.87
C LYS A 394 -4.77 29.91 2.31
N ILE A 395 -3.81 28.99 2.25
CA ILE A 395 -2.41 29.26 2.60
C ILE A 395 -1.80 30.27 1.63
N TRP A 396 -1.94 30.04 0.32
CA TRP A 396 -1.45 30.95 -0.72
C TRP A 396 -2.01 32.37 -0.59
N ASN A 397 -3.33 32.49 -0.43
CA ASN A 397 -4.00 33.79 -0.26
C ASN A 397 -3.68 34.46 1.10
N GLY A 398 -3.12 33.70 2.05
CA GLY A 398 -2.67 34.20 3.34
C GLY A 398 -1.24 34.73 3.32
N LEU A 399 -0.48 34.49 2.24
CA LEU A 399 0.84 35.07 2.04
C LEU A 399 0.73 36.58 1.79
N SER A 400 1.76 37.31 2.21
CA SER A 400 2.00 38.70 1.84
C SER A 400 2.16 38.82 0.32
N GLU A 401 1.80 39.99 -0.23
CA GLU A 401 1.98 40.29 -1.64
C GLU A 401 3.45 40.11 -2.07
N GLN A 402 4.39 40.48 -1.20
CA GLN A 402 5.83 40.33 -1.41
C GLN A 402 6.24 38.85 -1.51
N ALA A 403 5.68 37.97 -0.69
CA ALA A 403 5.94 36.53 -0.78
C ALA A 403 5.32 35.92 -2.05
N GLN A 404 4.11 36.31 -2.42
CA GLN A 404 3.51 35.86 -3.67
C GLN A 404 4.33 36.31 -4.87
N ASP A 405 4.77 37.57 -4.91
CA ASP A 405 5.57 38.12 -6.00
C ASP A 405 6.94 37.48 -6.11
N ALA A 406 7.63 37.27 -4.99
CA ALA A 406 8.90 36.55 -4.96
C ALA A 406 8.76 35.13 -5.54
N PHE A 407 7.64 34.46 -5.24
CA PHE A 407 7.37 33.13 -5.79
C PHE A 407 7.00 33.15 -7.27
N ARG A 408 6.15 34.11 -7.70
CA ARG A 408 5.79 34.33 -9.12
C ARG A 408 7.03 34.57 -9.98
N GLU A 409 7.97 35.34 -9.48
CA GLU A 409 9.20 35.63 -10.19
C GLU A 409 10.13 34.41 -10.28
N PHE A 410 10.31 33.69 -9.17
CA PHE A 410 11.03 32.41 -9.16
C PHE A 410 10.52 31.47 -10.26
N LEU A 411 9.20 31.33 -10.41
CA LEU A 411 8.60 30.50 -11.47
C LEU A 411 8.71 31.12 -12.87
N SER A 412 8.57 32.43 -12.99
CA SER A 412 8.77 33.13 -14.27
C SER A 412 10.19 32.89 -14.82
N LEU A 413 11.21 32.91 -13.95
CA LEU A 413 12.60 32.59 -14.33
C LEU A 413 12.78 31.12 -14.74
N ALA A 414 11.94 30.22 -14.23
CA ALA A 414 11.90 28.82 -14.65
C ALA A 414 11.11 28.62 -15.98
N GLY A 415 10.44 29.64 -16.50
CA GLY A 415 9.74 29.62 -17.79
C GLY A 415 8.23 29.37 -17.71
N TYR A 416 7.65 29.45 -16.50
CA TYR A 416 6.20 29.33 -16.29
C TYR A 416 5.47 30.65 -16.62
N ASP A 417 4.17 30.55 -16.92
CA ASP A 417 3.29 31.71 -17.06
C ASP A 417 2.83 32.23 -15.69
N SER A 418 3.59 33.16 -15.12
CA SER A 418 3.31 33.75 -13.81
C SER A 418 2.07 34.64 -13.74
N SER A 419 1.41 34.91 -14.87
CA SER A 419 0.12 35.63 -14.88
C SER A 419 -1.06 34.74 -14.49
N TRP A 420 -0.86 33.42 -14.49
CA TRP A 420 -1.93 32.47 -14.17
C TRP A 420 -1.91 32.06 -12.70
N GLU A 421 -2.79 32.69 -11.91
CA GLU A 421 -2.81 32.51 -10.45
C GLU A 421 -3.02 31.06 -9.98
N GLU A 422 -3.87 30.29 -10.66
CA GLU A 422 -4.09 28.88 -10.29
C GLU A 422 -2.84 28.01 -10.53
N LEU A 423 -2.00 28.36 -11.52
CA LEU A 423 -0.71 27.69 -11.72
C LEU A 423 0.23 28.04 -10.58
N MET A 424 0.35 29.32 -10.23
CA MET A 424 1.23 29.76 -9.13
C MET A 424 0.90 29.06 -7.83
N LEU A 425 -0.39 28.95 -7.51
CA LEU A 425 -0.87 28.24 -6.32
C LEU A 425 -0.61 26.73 -6.40
N ASN A 426 -0.83 26.10 -7.55
CA ASN A 426 -0.58 24.66 -7.73
C ASN A 426 0.92 24.33 -7.61
N GLU A 427 1.77 25.15 -8.20
CA GLU A 427 3.22 25.04 -8.10
C GLU A 427 3.70 25.33 -6.68
N PHE A 428 3.15 26.36 -6.02
CA PHE A 428 3.52 26.73 -4.66
C PHE A 428 3.41 25.58 -3.68
N GLN A 429 2.30 24.84 -3.70
CA GLN A 429 2.14 23.70 -2.80
C GLN A 429 3.13 22.56 -3.12
N ALA A 430 3.38 22.27 -4.40
CA ALA A 430 4.30 21.19 -4.79
C ALA A 430 5.75 21.55 -4.43
N TYR A 431 6.21 22.75 -4.79
CA TYR A 431 7.54 23.23 -4.45
C TYR A 431 7.79 23.30 -2.94
N SER A 432 6.77 23.68 -2.15
CA SER A 432 6.86 23.72 -0.69
C SER A 432 6.99 22.33 -0.05
N LEU A 433 6.49 21.29 -0.72
CA LEU A 433 6.41 19.94 -0.18
C LEU A 433 7.37 18.95 -0.83
N GLN A 434 8.00 19.27 -1.95
CA GLN A 434 8.88 18.35 -2.68
C GLN A 434 10.16 17.95 -1.92
N GLN A 435 10.53 18.68 -0.85
CA GLN A 435 11.72 18.44 -0.03
C GLN A 435 11.35 18.28 1.46
N PRO A 436 12.15 17.55 2.25
CA PRO A 436 11.90 17.41 3.68
C PRO A 436 12.09 18.76 4.41
N PRO A 437 11.48 18.92 5.60
CA PRO A 437 11.58 20.17 6.36
C PRO A 437 13.00 20.64 6.68
N SER A 438 13.96 19.71 6.75
CA SER A 438 15.38 20.03 6.96
C SER A 438 16.01 20.85 5.83
N ASP A 439 15.42 20.81 4.62
CA ASP A 439 15.95 21.48 3.44
C ASP A 439 15.20 22.77 3.09
N TRP A 440 14.13 23.11 3.81
CA TRP A 440 13.31 24.31 3.53
C TRP A 440 14.12 25.60 3.56
N HIS A 441 15.05 25.76 4.49
CA HIS A 441 15.96 26.91 4.51
C HIS A 441 16.73 27.03 3.20
N ASN A 442 17.43 25.96 2.80
CA ASN A 442 18.24 25.93 1.58
C ASN A 442 17.39 26.18 0.33
N PHE A 443 16.16 25.69 0.32
CA PHE A 443 15.24 25.89 -0.79
C PHE A 443 14.69 27.34 -0.84
N PHE A 444 14.07 27.83 0.23
CA PHE A 444 13.43 29.14 0.23
C PHE A 444 14.46 30.27 0.18
N ALA A 445 15.45 30.28 1.06
CA ALA A 445 16.49 31.31 1.06
C ALA A 445 17.40 31.19 -0.16
N GLY A 446 17.89 29.98 -0.45
CA GLY A 446 18.92 29.75 -1.48
C GLY A 446 18.41 29.66 -2.92
N LYS A 447 17.11 29.41 -3.14
CA LYS A 447 16.53 29.33 -4.50
C LYS A 447 15.39 30.30 -4.73
N VAL A 448 14.35 30.29 -3.90
CA VAL A 448 13.15 31.13 -4.16
C VAL A 448 13.49 32.61 -3.97
N ILE A 449 13.94 32.99 -2.78
CA ILE A 449 14.24 34.39 -2.41
C ILE A 449 15.50 34.89 -3.11
N ALA A 450 16.52 34.05 -3.29
CA ALA A 450 17.74 34.44 -3.99
C ALA A 450 17.53 34.70 -5.49
N ARG A 451 16.48 34.12 -6.10
CA ARG A 451 16.17 34.28 -7.53
C ARG A 451 15.01 35.24 -7.78
N GLY A 452 14.10 35.45 -6.83
CA GLY A 452 13.12 36.53 -6.89
C GLY A 452 13.83 37.89 -6.76
N ALA A 453 13.45 38.86 -7.59
CA ALA A 453 14.01 40.19 -7.58
C ALA A 453 13.42 41.04 -6.46
N ALA A 454 14.21 42.05 -6.10
CA ALA A 454 13.83 43.19 -5.29
C ALA A 454 13.56 42.91 -3.81
N GLN A 455 14.53 42.31 -3.11
CA GLN A 455 14.63 42.50 -1.66
C GLN A 455 16.03 43.01 -1.31
N ASP A 456 16.14 44.32 -1.15
CA ASP A 456 17.43 45.00 -0.91
C ASP A 456 17.91 44.83 0.54
N SER A 457 17.00 44.54 1.48
CA SER A 457 17.36 44.38 2.89
C SER A 457 17.47 42.91 3.33
N PRO A 458 18.51 42.54 4.11
CA PRO A 458 18.59 41.24 4.76
C PRO A 458 17.36 40.91 5.63
N GLN A 459 16.75 41.93 6.25
CA GLN A 459 15.57 41.78 7.10
C GLN A 459 14.35 41.28 6.31
N GLN A 460 14.09 41.82 5.12
CA GLN A 460 12.99 41.36 4.26
C GLN A 460 13.17 39.90 3.85
N LYS A 461 14.41 39.50 3.52
CA LYS A 461 14.71 38.10 3.15
C LYS A 461 14.40 37.13 4.30
N ILE A 462 14.75 37.51 5.53
CA ILE A 462 14.43 36.71 6.72
C ILE A 462 12.91 36.60 6.92
N ILE A 463 12.17 37.70 6.77
CA ILE A 463 10.70 37.70 6.92
C ILE A 463 10.04 36.78 5.88
N LEU A 464 10.46 36.88 4.61
CA LEU A 464 9.94 36.01 3.55
C LEU A 464 10.26 34.53 3.79
N GLU A 465 11.46 34.22 4.24
CA GLU A 465 11.85 32.85 4.54
C GLU A 465 11.00 32.26 5.67
N GLN A 466 10.77 33.04 6.74
CA GLN A 466 9.90 32.65 7.85
C GLN A 466 8.46 32.43 7.37
N GLU A 467 7.96 33.30 6.50
CA GLU A 467 6.62 33.21 5.94
C GLU A 467 6.45 31.95 5.06
N PHE A 468 7.37 31.70 4.13
CA PHE A 468 7.34 30.47 3.33
C PHE A 468 7.48 29.21 4.17
N THR A 469 8.36 29.23 5.17
CA THR A 469 8.55 28.09 6.09
C THR A 469 7.28 27.82 6.90
N ALA A 470 6.60 28.87 7.38
CA ALA A 470 5.34 28.74 8.08
C ALA A 470 4.24 28.17 7.17
N ALA A 471 4.15 28.66 5.93
CA ALA A 471 3.21 28.15 4.93
C ALA A 471 3.48 26.67 4.59
N ALA A 472 4.73 26.30 4.33
CA ALA A 472 5.14 24.91 4.07
C ALA A 472 4.86 23.99 5.26
N THR A 473 5.03 24.48 6.50
CA THR A 473 4.67 23.75 7.72
C THR A 473 3.17 23.43 7.76
N LEU A 474 2.32 24.41 7.49
CA LEU A 474 0.86 24.23 7.47
C LEU A 474 0.42 23.27 6.36
N LEU A 475 1.00 23.41 5.16
CA LEU A 475 0.75 22.47 4.05
C LEU A 475 1.18 21.05 4.41
N ASN A 476 2.35 20.88 5.04
CA ASN A 476 2.87 19.59 5.44
C ASN A 476 1.98 18.90 6.49
N GLN A 477 1.51 19.66 7.49
CA GLN A 477 0.55 19.18 8.48
C GLN A 477 -0.75 18.71 7.82
N GLU A 478 -1.25 19.45 6.83
CA GLU A 478 -2.49 19.12 6.15
C GLU A 478 -2.36 17.86 5.28
N VAL A 479 -1.24 17.69 4.55
CA VAL A 479 -1.02 16.44 3.79
C VAL A 479 -0.79 15.25 4.70
N GLN A 480 -0.13 15.43 5.85
CA GLN A 480 -0.03 14.37 6.86
C GLN A 480 -1.41 13.97 7.37
N ARG A 481 -2.26 14.95 7.69
CA ARG A 481 -3.62 14.73 8.19
C ARG A 481 -4.52 14.03 7.16
N LEU A 482 -4.52 14.51 5.92
CA LEU A 482 -5.41 14.02 4.86
C LEU A 482 -4.91 12.71 4.24
N PHE A 483 -3.60 12.57 4.09
CA PHE A 483 -3.00 11.59 3.19
C PHE A 483 -1.98 10.67 3.86
N GLY A 484 -1.47 11.04 5.04
CA GLY A 484 -0.47 10.25 5.77
C GLY A 484 0.90 10.28 5.11
N VAL A 485 1.16 11.27 4.26
CA VAL A 485 2.45 11.51 3.63
C VAL A 485 3.04 12.81 4.18
N SER A 486 4.33 13.03 4.00
CA SER A 486 5.02 14.24 4.48
C SER A 486 5.81 14.89 3.36
N ALA A 487 6.16 16.16 3.54
CA ALA A 487 7.09 16.87 2.68
C ALA A 487 8.40 16.08 2.50
N GLY A 488 8.87 15.98 1.26
CA GLY A 488 10.02 15.18 0.83
C GLY A 488 9.81 13.66 0.93
N ASN A 489 8.63 13.21 1.33
CA ASN A 489 8.38 11.82 1.64
C ASN A 489 6.96 11.37 1.26
N VAL A 490 6.79 11.16 -0.05
CA VAL A 490 5.61 10.52 -0.66
C VAL A 490 5.93 9.16 -1.28
N LEU A 491 7.23 8.85 -1.44
CA LEU A 491 7.70 7.64 -2.11
C LEU A 491 7.71 6.43 -1.19
N ASP A 492 7.80 6.61 0.13
CA ASP A 492 8.06 5.52 1.07
C ASP A 492 7.14 4.31 0.91
N PRO A 493 7.77 3.12 0.92
CA PRO A 493 7.66 2.38 2.16
C PRO A 493 8.99 2.13 2.86
N ILE A 494 9.42 3.05 3.75
CA ILE A 494 10.67 3.01 4.57
C ILE A 494 11.29 1.62 4.67
N ALA A 495 12.17 1.30 3.71
CA ALA A 495 13.34 0.50 4.03
C ALA A 495 14.16 1.33 5.02
N GLY A 496 14.37 0.81 6.22
CA GLY A 496 15.34 1.39 7.16
C GLY A 496 16.67 1.69 6.45
N PRO A 497 17.49 2.60 6.99
CA PRO A 497 18.53 3.33 6.27
C PRO A 497 19.29 2.44 5.27
N ARG A 498 19.30 2.84 3.99
CA ARG A 498 20.34 2.40 3.07
C ARG A 498 21.65 2.73 3.77
N ARG A 499 22.48 1.73 4.09
CA ARG A 499 23.85 2.01 4.57
C ARG A 499 24.46 3.03 3.61
N PRO A 500 25.14 4.08 4.11
CA PRO A 500 25.85 4.99 3.25
C PRO A 500 26.79 4.18 2.35
N LEU A 501 26.72 4.39 1.04
CA LEU A 501 27.76 3.95 0.12
C LEU A 501 29.01 4.79 0.46
N GLY A 502 29.81 4.31 1.40
CA GLY A 502 30.93 5.09 1.91
C GLY A 502 31.59 4.57 3.17
N GLU A 503 31.76 3.26 3.32
CA GLU A 503 32.86 2.72 4.13
C GLU A 503 33.51 1.59 3.31
N LYS A 504 34.77 1.83 2.92
CA LYS A 504 35.70 0.80 2.47
C LYS A 504 36.25 0.06 3.68
#